data_AF-A0A0B2RDY4-F1
#
_entry.id   AF-A0A0B2RDY4-F1
#
_cell.length_a   1.000
_cell.length_b   1.000
_cell.length_c   1.000
_cell.angle_alpha   90.00
_cell.angle_beta   90.00
_cell.angle_gamma   90.00
#
_symmetry.space_group_name_H-M   'P 1'
#
loop_
_entity.id
_entity.type
_entity.pdbx_description
1 polymer ?
#
loop_
_entity_poly.entity_id
_entity_poly.type
_entity_poly.pdbx_seq_one_letter_code
_entity_poly.pdbx_strand_id
1 'polypeptide(L)'
;MQTTLFSHPLFCFSCRNISTNGKTKCSVKFRTSYPSQLDRKCEFNGIPHVYNSPSPIKPNRLFVLHNTGDSHLSAFTVDDEMNTNHAPNGTSPTFLSNWSPPRYLWRGLSVLILAGQVIVKTLKGKIHWRNTLQQLERVGPKSVGVCLLTSAFVGMAFTIQFVREFTRLGLNRSVGGVLALAFSRELSPVVTAIVVAGRIGSAFAAELGTMQVSEQTDTLRVLGSDPVDYLVTPRVLATCIALPLLTLLCFTLGMASSALLADGVYGVSINIILDSAQRALRSWDIISAMIKSQVFGAIISIVSCAWGVTTLGGAKGVGESTTSAVVISLVGVFIADFALSYVFFQGAGDQLKNCI
;
A
#
# COMPACT_ATOMS: atom_id res chain seq x y z
N MET A 1 -20.58 -34.32 -17.95
CA MET A 1 -19.32 -34.18 -18.71
C MET A 1 -19.60 -33.33 -19.95
N GLN A 2 -19.11 -32.09 -19.99
CA GLN A 2 -18.46 -31.44 -21.14
C GLN A 2 -18.18 -29.97 -20.78
N THR A 3 -16.88 -29.66 -20.75
CA THR A 3 -16.25 -28.38 -20.45
C THR A 3 -16.20 -27.50 -21.70
N THR A 4 -16.67 -26.25 -21.63
CA THR A 4 -16.42 -25.22 -22.66
C THR A 4 -15.40 -24.21 -22.13
N LEU A 5 -14.31 -24.07 -22.90
CA LEU A 5 -13.09 -23.35 -22.58
C LEU A 5 -13.18 -21.93 -23.18
N PHE A 6 -13.12 -20.91 -22.35
CA PHE A 6 -13.18 -19.49 -22.75
C PHE A 6 -11.79 -19.05 -23.25
N SER A 7 -11.66 -18.73 -24.54
CA SER A 7 -10.43 -18.24 -25.17
C SER A 7 -10.41 -16.71 -25.24
N HIS A 8 -9.37 -16.09 -24.67
CA HIS A 8 -9.12 -14.65 -24.71
C HIS A 8 -8.66 -14.15 -26.10
N PRO A 9 -8.95 -12.90 -26.50
CA PRO A 9 -8.46 -12.34 -27.76
C PRO A 9 -6.95 -12.02 -27.69
N LEU A 10 -6.19 -12.57 -28.64
CA LEU A 10 -4.77 -12.29 -28.86
C LEU A 10 -4.60 -11.00 -29.67
N PHE A 11 -4.02 -9.97 -29.07
CA PHE A 11 -3.54 -8.78 -29.77
C PHE A 11 -2.16 -9.06 -30.37
N CYS A 12 -2.05 -9.03 -31.71
CA CYS A 12 -0.78 -9.22 -32.41
C CYS A 12 -0.31 -7.89 -33.00
N PHE A 13 0.77 -7.32 -32.46
CA PHE A 13 1.42 -6.13 -32.99
C PHE A 13 2.42 -6.52 -34.08
N SER A 14 2.17 -6.11 -35.32
CA SER A 14 3.14 -6.26 -36.42
C SER A 14 3.60 -4.88 -36.89
N CYS A 15 4.82 -4.48 -36.50
CA CYS A 15 5.47 -3.30 -37.05
C CYS A 15 6.19 -3.70 -38.35
N ARG A 16 5.75 -3.14 -39.48
CA ARG A 16 6.42 -3.31 -40.78
C ARG A 16 7.14 -2.02 -41.14
N ASN A 17 8.46 -2.01 -41.02
CA ASN A 17 9.29 -0.90 -41.50
C ASN A 17 9.40 -0.99 -43.02
N ILE A 18 8.83 -0.02 -43.73
CA ILE A 18 9.08 0.22 -45.16
C ILE A 18 9.87 1.51 -45.25
N SER A 19 11.11 1.41 -45.74
CA SER A 19 12.00 2.53 -46.00
C SER A 19 11.98 2.84 -47.48
N THR A 20 11.34 3.94 -47.87
CA THR A 20 11.53 4.59 -49.17
C THR A 20 11.73 6.08 -48.93
N ASN A 21 12.87 6.60 -49.41
CA ASN A 21 13.27 8.02 -49.36
C ASN A 21 13.16 8.73 -48.00
N GLY A 22 13.94 8.26 -47.02
CA GLY A 22 14.43 9.11 -45.92
C GLY A 22 13.40 9.64 -44.92
N LYS A 23 12.15 9.15 -44.95
CA LYS A 23 11.12 9.46 -43.94
C LYS A 23 10.58 8.18 -43.34
N THR A 24 10.79 7.97 -42.04
CA THR A 24 10.24 6.84 -41.29
C THR A 24 8.75 7.08 -41.06
N LYS A 25 7.88 6.39 -41.81
CA LYS A 25 6.42 6.38 -41.54
C LYS A 25 6.07 5.14 -40.71
N CYS A 26 5.65 5.36 -39.47
CA CYS A 26 5.06 4.31 -38.64
C CYS A 26 3.56 4.25 -38.94
N SER A 27 3.10 3.19 -39.61
CA SER A 27 1.67 2.95 -39.84
C SER A 27 1.20 1.81 -38.95
N VAL A 28 0.31 2.12 -38.01
CA VAL A 28 -0.39 1.10 -37.20
C VAL A 28 -1.58 0.60 -38.00
N LYS A 29 -1.64 -0.70 -38.29
CA LYS A 29 -2.75 -1.32 -39.01
C LYS A 29 -3.53 -2.22 -38.05
N PHE A 30 -4.73 -1.79 -37.66
CA PHE A 30 -5.66 -2.63 -36.92
C PHE A 30 -6.32 -3.62 -37.88
N ARG A 31 -6.20 -4.92 -37.60
CA ARG A 31 -6.89 -5.97 -38.34
C ARG A 31 -7.96 -6.54 -37.42
N THR A 32 -9.20 -6.13 -37.62
CA THR A 32 -10.38 -6.80 -37.07
C THR A 32 -10.73 -7.97 -37.97
N SER A 33 -11.01 -9.13 -37.38
CA SER A 33 -11.41 -10.33 -38.12
C SER A 33 -12.89 -10.28 -38.51
N TYR A 34 -13.33 -9.32 -39.34
CA TYR A 34 -14.53 -9.41 -40.20
C TYR A 34 -14.45 -8.32 -41.30
N PRO A 35 -14.79 -8.60 -42.57
CA PRO A 35 -14.61 -7.65 -43.67
C PRO A 35 -15.91 -6.90 -43.97
N SER A 36 -16.02 -5.64 -43.57
CA SER A 36 -16.86 -4.65 -44.28
C SER A 36 -16.67 -3.22 -43.74
N GLN A 37 -16.14 -2.37 -44.62
CA GLN A 37 -16.34 -0.92 -44.70
C GLN A 37 -15.58 0.03 -43.74
N LEU A 38 -15.02 1.06 -44.41
CA LEU A 38 -14.42 2.33 -44.00
C LEU A 38 -12.99 2.36 -43.42
N ASP A 39 -12.08 2.75 -44.31
CA ASP A 39 -10.68 3.12 -44.08
C ASP A 39 -10.61 4.55 -43.48
N ARG A 40 -10.08 4.71 -42.27
CA ARG A 40 -9.78 6.03 -41.67
C ARG A 40 -8.30 6.11 -41.32
N LYS A 41 -7.58 6.98 -42.03
CA LYS A 41 -6.12 7.17 -41.94
C LYS A 41 -5.82 8.40 -41.07
N CYS A 42 -5.18 8.22 -39.92
CA CYS A 42 -4.66 9.34 -39.10
C CYS A 42 -3.16 9.50 -39.36
N GLU A 43 -2.72 10.68 -39.80
CA GLU A 43 -1.30 11.05 -39.92
C GLU A 43 -0.91 12.06 -38.82
N PHE A 44 0.22 11.81 -38.16
CA PHE A 44 0.84 12.73 -37.19
C PHE A 44 2.19 13.20 -37.76
N ASN A 45 2.41 14.52 -37.82
CA ASN A 45 3.66 15.15 -38.25
C ASN A 45 4.35 15.83 -37.05
N GLY A 46 5.61 15.51 -36.78
CA GLY A 46 6.47 16.14 -35.77
C GLY A 46 7.96 15.82 -36.01
N ILE A 47 8.82 16.83 -35.84
CA ILE A 47 10.16 17.07 -36.42
C ILE A 47 11.30 16.21 -35.78
N PRO A 48 12.38 15.82 -36.50
CA PRO A 48 13.47 14.99 -35.96
C PRO A 48 14.73 15.78 -35.52
N HIS A 49 15.38 15.37 -34.43
CA HIS A 49 16.78 15.71 -34.11
C HIS A 49 17.67 14.47 -34.20
N VAL A 50 18.79 14.64 -34.91
CA VAL A 50 19.78 13.64 -35.34
C VAL A 50 20.89 13.47 -34.29
N TYR A 51 21.31 12.24 -34.01
CA TYR A 51 22.67 11.94 -33.53
C TYR A 51 23.20 10.62 -34.13
N ASN A 52 24.45 10.67 -34.60
CA ASN A 52 25.14 9.65 -35.40
C ASN A 52 25.71 8.48 -34.57
N SER A 53 25.70 7.29 -35.18
CA SER A 53 26.44 6.07 -34.79
C SER A 53 27.86 6.06 -35.40
N PRO A 54 28.79 5.22 -34.88
CA PRO A 54 29.19 3.97 -35.57
C PRO A 54 29.44 2.79 -34.57
N SER A 55 29.41 1.48 -34.83
CA SER A 55 29.18 0.55 -35.95
C SER A 55 29.12 -0.92 -35.37
N PRO A 56 29.17 -2.06 -36.11
CA PRO A 56 28.18 -3.17 -36.01
C PRO A 56 28.74 -4.54 -35.52
N ILE A 57 27.90 -5.58 -35.27
CA ILE A 57 28.20 -7.03 -35.50
C ILE A 57 26.93 -7.93 -35.37
N LYS A 58 26.69 -8.71 -36.45
CA LYS A 58 25.88 -9.93 -36.76
C LYS A 58 24.73 -10.45 -35.84
N PRO A 59 23.54 -10.76 -36.42
CA PRO A 59 22.53 -11.64 -35.82
C PRO A 59 22.56 -13.07 -36.41
N ASN A 60 22.61 -14.10 -35.56
CA ASN A 60 22.42 -15.50 -35.97
C ASN A 60 20.95 -15.91 -35.73
N ARG A 61 20.23 -16.20 -36.80
CA ARG A 61 18.89 -16.82 -36.78
C ARG A 61 19.07 -18.35 -36.77
N LEU A 62 18.31 -19.07 -35.94
CA LEU A 62 18.04 -20.48 -36.16
C LEU A 62 16.54 -20.75 -36.03
N PHE A 63 15.99 -21.36 -37.07
CA PHE A 63 14.59 -21.77 -37.20
C PHE A 63 14.32 -23.03 -36.37
N VAL A 64 13.16 -23.08 -35.71
CA VAL A 64 12.61 -24.31 -35.11
C VAL A 64 11.68 -24.95 -36.13
N LEU A 65 12.00 -26.18 -36.52
CA LEU A 65 11.18 -27.03 -37.39
C LEU A 65 10.53 -28.09 -36.48
N HIS A 66 9.21 -28.10 -36.43
CA HIS A 66 8.41 -29.06 -35.67
C HIS A 66 8.35 -30.37 -36.44
N ASN A 67 8.60 -31.51 -35.80
CA ASN A 67 8.15 -32.79 -36.35
C ASN A 67 7.64 -33.75 -35.27
N THR A 68 6.56 -34.41 -35.66
CA THR A 68 5.64 -35.26 -34.92
C THR A 68 6.11 -36.72 -34.97
N GLY A 69 5.89 -37.52 -33.92
CA GLY A 69 5.90 -38.99 -34.04
C GLY A 69 6.50 -39.74 -32.85
N ASP A 70 5.68 -40.61 -32.25
CA ASP A 70 5.89 -41.40 -31.05
C ASP A 70 6.97 -42.50 -31.14
N SER A 71 7.59 -42.88 -30.01
CA SER A 71 7.77 -44.29 -29.54
C SER A 71 8.78 -44.45 -28.37
N HIS A 72 8.26 -45.03 -27.27
CA HIS A 72 8.88 -45.93 -26.26
C HIS A 72 10.28 -45.72 -25.61
N LEU A 73 10.21 -45.60 -24.27
CA LEU A 73 11.04 -46.16 -23.17
C LEU A 73 12.24 -47.07 -23.50
N SER A 74 13.43 -46.83 -22.92
CA SER A 74 14.05 -47.64 -21.84
C SER A 74 15.56 -47.40 -21.62
N ALA A 75 15.95 -47.66 -20.38
CA ALA A 75 17.22 -47.49 -19.66
C ALA A 75 18.52 -47.99 -20.35
N PHE A 76 19.64 -47.40 -19.91
CA PHE A 76 20.92 -48.12 -19.75
C PHE A 76 21.60 -47.68 -18.45
N THR A 77 21.68 -48.63 -17.52
CA THR A 77 22.55 -48.69 -16.34
C THR A 77 23.98 -49.03 -16.77
N VAL A 78 24.96 -48.47 -16.08
CA VAL A 78 26.33 -49.02 -16.00
C VAL A 78 26.68 -49.04 -14.52
N ASP A 79 26.58 -50.23 -13.94
CA ASP A 79 27.21 -50.57 -12.67
C ASP A 79 28.62 -51.07 -12.98
N ASP A 80 29.60 -50.69 -12.15
CA ASP A 80 30.51 -51.67 -11.58
C ASP A 80 31.15 -51.15 -10.28
N GLU A 81 31.02 -52.03 -9.28
CA GLU A 81 31.54 -52.11 -7.90
C GLU A 81 33.07 -51.84 -7.77
N MET A 82 33.72 -51.64 -6.62
CA MET A 82 33.47 -51.76 -5.18
C MET A 82 34.73 -51.18 -4.50
N ASN A 83 34.59 -50.48 -3.38
CA ASN A 83 35.61 -50.48 -2.34
C ASN A 83 34.98 -50.17 -0.98
N THR A 84 34.92 -51.23 -0.18
CA THR A 84 34.57 -51.26 1.23
C THR A 84 35.73 -50.71 2.05
N ASN A 85 35.49 -49.64 2.81
CA ASN A 85 36.26 -49.34 4.02
C ASN A 85 35.32 -48.73 5.06
N HIS A 86 35.17 -49.44 6.18
CA HIS A 86 34.43 -49.05 7.36
C HIS A 86 35.07 -47.82 8.04
N ALA A 87 34.24 -46.83 8.38
CA ALA A 87 34.42 -45.98 9.56
C ALA A 87 33.03 -45.51 10.03
N PRO A 88 32.60 -45.78 11.28
CA PRO A 88 31.33 -45.28 11.80
C PRO A 88 31.55 -43.90 12.41
N ASN A 89 31.54 -42.84 11.60
CA ASN A 89 31.45 -41.48 12.14
C ASN A 89 29.99 -41.05 12.17
N GLY A 90 29.39 -41.20 13.36
CA GLY A 90 28.16 -40.53 13.71
C GLY A 90 28.37 -39.02 13.68
N THR A 91 27.92 -38.38 12.61
CA THR A 91 27.52 -36.98 12.65
C THR A 91 26.02 -36.96 12.39
N SER A 92 25.26 -36.81 13.47
CA SER A 92 23.85 -36.42 13.46
C SER A 92 23.62 -35.37 12.35
N PRO A 93 22.56 -35.48 11.52
CA PRO A 93 22.21 -34.39 10.62
C PRO A 93 21.98 -33.16 11.50
N THR A 94 22.83 -32.14 11.35
CA THR A 94 22.62 -30.84 11.97
C THR A 94 21.30 -30.30 11.44
N PHE A 95 20.23 -30.55 12.20
CA PHE A 95 18.83 -30.16 11.98
C PHE A 95 18.67 -28.65 11.68
N LEU A 96 19.73 -27.87 11.92
CA LEU A 96 19.82 -26.43 11.72
C LEU A 96 20.33 -25.98 10.34
N SER A 97 20.74 -26.87 9.42
CA SER A 97 21.23 -26.43 8.10
C SER A 97 20.13 -26.19 7.06
N ASN A 98 18.93 -26.73 7.26
CA ASN A 98 17.83 -26.64 6.31
C ASN A 98 16.80 -25.54 6.66
N TRP A 99 17.04 -24.80 7.74
CA TRP A 99 16.10 -23.76 8.16
C TRP A 99 16.39 -22.44 7.44
N SER A 100 15.87 -22.30 6.23
CA SER A 100 15.71 -20.98 5.60
C SER A 100 14.52 -20.29 6.25
N PRO A 101 14.68 -19.19 7.01
CA PRO A 101 13.55 -18.51 7.58
C PRO A 101 12.65 -18.04 6.43
N PRO A 102 11.33 -18.21 6.54
CA PRO A 102 10.40 -17.80 5.50
C PRO A 102 10.59 -16.32 5.12
N ARG A 103 10.52 -16.01 3.82
CA ARG A 103 10.79 -14.67 3.26
C ARG A 103 10.01 -13.53 3.94
N TYR A 104 8.86 -13.82 4.53
CA TYR A 104 8.06 -12.86 5.29
C TYR A 104 8.71 -12.43 6.62
N LEU A 105 9.43 -13.32 7.32
CA LEU A 105 10.13 -12.98 8.56
C LEU A 105 11.31 -12.04 8.27
N TRP A 106 12.04 -12.28 7.19
CA TRP A 106 13.16 -11.42 6.79
C TRP A 106 12.68 -10.01 6.43
N ARG A 107 11.56 -9.91 5.70
CA ARG A 107 10.91 -8.63 5.38
C ARG A 107 10.37 -7.94 6.63
N GLY A 108 9.80 -8.67 7.58
CA GLY A 108 9.37 -8.13 8.87
C GLY A 108 10.52 -7.55 9.69
N LEU A 109 11.65 -8.26 9.76
CA LEU A 109 12.87 -7.77 10.42
C LEU A 109 13.40 -6.50 9.75
N SER A 110 13.33 -6.42 8.42
CA SER A 110 13.72 -5.22 7.66
C SER A 110 12.89 -4.00 8.03
N VAL A 111 11.58 -4.17 8.23
CA VAL A 111 10.69 -3.09 8.70
C VAL A 111 11.16 -2.56 10.06
N LEU A 112 11.52 -3.46 10.98
CA LEU A 112 11.94 -3.11 12.34
C LEU A 112 13.30 -2.39 12.35
N ILE A 113 14.24 -2.84 11.51
CA ILE A 113 15.54 -2.18 11.31
C ILE A 113 15.36 -0.79 10.68
N LEU A 114 14.53 -0.67 9.64
CA LEU A 114 14.22 0.61 9.01
C LEU A 114 13.53 1.56 9.97
N ALA A 115 12.59 1.07 10.78
CA ALA A 115 11.95 1.85 11.83
C ALA A 115 12.99 2.43 12.79
N GLY A 116 13.90 1.60 13.30
CA GLY A 116 14.99 2.03 14.18
C GLY A 116 15.90 3.06 13.52
N GLN A 117 16.30 2.85 12.26
CA GLN A 117 17.13 3.80 11.51
C GLN A 117 16.43 5.14 11.27
N VAL A 118 15.15 5.12 10.90
CA VAL A 118 14.35 6.33 10.69
C VAL A 118 14.20 7.10 11.99
N ILE A 119 13.92 6.42 13.11
CA ILE A 119 13.81 7.06 14.43
C ILE A 119 15.13 7.73 14.81
N VAL A 120 16.25 7.02 14.73
CA VAL A 120 17.58 7.55 15.07
C VAL A 120 17.97 8.72 14.18
N LYS A 121 17.66 8.66 12.88
CA LYS A 121 18.00 9.74 11.94
C LYS A 121 17.09 10.96 12.07
N THR A 122 15.80 10.74 12.32
CA THR A 122 14.85 11.81 12.62
C THR A 122 15.31 12.58 13.87
N LEU A 123 15.79 11.87 14.90
CA LEU A 123 16.37 12.47 16.10
C LEU A 123 17.71 13.19 15.86
N LYS A 124 18.52 12.74 14.89
CA LYS A 124 19.79 13.39 14.51
C LYS A 124 19.64 14.64 13.64
N GLY A 125 18.43 14.99 13.19
CA GLY A 125 18.10 16.33 12.69
C GLY A 125 18.60 16.72 11.29
N LYS A 126 19.17 15.81 10.48
CA LYS A 126 19.53 16.10 9.08
C LYS A 126 18.31 16.02 8.14
N ILE A 127 17.31 16.88 8.36
CA ILE A 127 16.03 16.80 7.65
C ILE A 127 16.06 17.70 6.40
N HIS A 128 15.80 17.09 5.24
CA HIS A 128 15.61 17.80 3.98
C HIS A 128 14.22 18.45 3.92
N TRP A 129 14.07 19.63 4.53
CA TRP A 129 12.76 20.29 4.72
C TRP A 129 11.97 20.51 3.42
N ARG A 130 12.66 20.83 2.32
CA ARG A 130 12.03 21.00 0.99
C ARG A 130 11.36 19.72 0.51
N ASN A 131 12.03 18.57 0.67
CA ASN A 131 11.47 17.27 0.28
C ASN A 131 10.31 16.89 1.20
N THR A 132 10.41 17.15 2.51
CA THR A 132 9.31 16.91 3.46
C THR A 132 8.07 17.72 3.10
N LEU A 133 8.21 19.01 2.78
CA LEU A 133 7.10 19.86 2.36
C LEU A 133 6.42 19.36 1.09
N GLN A 134 7.20 18.93 0.09
CA GLN A 134 6.65 18.37 -1.14
C GLN A 134 5.87 17.06 -0.89
N GLN A 135 6.37 16.23 0.02
CA GLN A 135 5.64 15.02 0.44
C GLN A 135 4.39 15.37 1.26
N LEU A 136 4.44 16.41 2.09
CA LEU A 136 3.32 16.87 2.91
C LEU A 136 2.16 17.37 2.03
N GLU A 137 2.46 18.14 0.99
CA GLU A 137 1.47 18.59 0.00
C GLU A 137 0.79 17.40 -0.70
N ARG A 138 1.55 16.33 -0.95
CA ARG A 138 1.03 15.12 -1.58
C ARG A 138 0.17 14.29 -0.63
N VAL A 139 0.58 14.15 0.63
CA VAL A 139 -0.12 13.33 1.62
C VAL A 139 -1.38 14.03 2.11
N GLY A 140 -1.29 15.31 2.49
CA GLY A 140 -2.39 16.06 3.09
C GLY A 140 -3.43 16.46 2.05
N PRO A 141 -3.28 17.61 1.37
CA PRO A 141 -4.29 18.19 0.48
C PRO A 141 -4.90 17.20 -0.51
N LYS A 142 -4.08 16.36 -1.14
CA LYS A 142 -4.60 15.43 -2.15
C LYS A 142 -5.46 14.32 -1.54
N SER A 143 -5.29 13.96 -0.26
CA SER A 143 -6.05 12.88 0.40
C SER A 143 -7.28 13.38 1.14
N VAL A 144 -7.35 14.68 1.45
CA VAL A 144 -8.47 15.30 2.20
C VAL A 144 -9.82 14.91 1.60
N GLY A 145 -10.02 15.05 0.29
CA GLY A 145 -11.31 14.77 -0.34
C GLY A 145 -11.82 13.34 -0.12
N VAL A 146 -10.95 12.34 -0.27
CA VAL A 146 -11.32 10.93 -0.06
C VAL A 146 -11.59 10.66 1.42
N CYS A 147 -10.72 11.15 2.31
CA CYS A 147 -10.88 10.97 3.75
C CYS A 147 -12.18 11.61 4.28
N LEU A 148 -12.47 12.83 3.87
CA LEU A 148 -13.70 13.55 4.24
C LEU A 148 -14.95 12.79 3.77
N LEU A 149 -14.99 12.40 2.50
CA LEU A 149 -16.12 11.67 1.93
C LEU A 149 -16.36 10.35 2.68
N THR A 150 -15.30 9.56 2.92
CA THR A 150 -15.41 8.32 3.68
C THR A 150 -15.90 8.57 5.10
N SER A 151 -15.33 9.56 5.82
CA SER A 151 -15.75 9.87 7.19
C SER A 151 -17.20 10.33 7.28
N ALA A 152 -17.70 11.06 6.28
CA ALA A 152 -19.09 11.52 6.24
C ALA A 152 -20.06 10.33 6.16
N PHE A 153 -19.80 9.39 5.25
CA PHE A 153 -20.62 8.18 5.11
C PHE A 153 -20.52 7.25 6.31
N VAL A 154 -19.32 7.11 6.90
CA VAL A 154 -19.13 6.35 8.14
C VAL A 154 -19.97 6.97 9.27
N GLY A 155 -19.95 8.30 9.41
CA GLY A 155 -20.82 9.05 10.34
C GLY A 155 -22.30 8.74 10.18
N MET A 156 -22.79 8.84 8.94
CA MET A 156 -24.17 8.53 8.62
C MET A 156 -24.54 7.07 8.96
N ALA A 157 -23.69 6.11 8.58
CA ALA A 157 -23.93 4.69 8.81
C ALA A 157 -23.97 4.34 10.31
N PHE A 158 -23.08 4.92 11.12
CA PHE A 158 -23.09 4.72 12.57
C PHE A 158 -24.28 5.41 13.23
N THR A 159 -24.65 6.61 12.79
CA THR A 159 -25.82 7.34 13.33
C THR A 159 -27.09 6.49 13.21
N ILE A 160 -27.31 5.85 12.06
CA ILE A 160 -28.45 4.94 11.85
C ILE A 160 -28.48 3.82 12.88
N GLN A 161 -27.31 3.23 13.20
CA GLN A 161 -27.21 2.13 14.15
C GLN A 161 -27.44 2.61 15.58
N PHE A 162 -26.75 3.68 16.00
CA PHE A 162 -26.84 4.20 17.36
C PHE A 162 -28.21 4.79 17.68
N VAL A 163 -28.79 5.61 16.78
CA VAL A 163 -30.11 6.21 17.02
C VAL A 163 -31.18 5.13 17.19
N ARG A 164 -31.19 4.10 16.34
CA ARG A 164 -32.18 3.01 16.42
C ARG A 164 -32.09 2.24 17.73
N GLU A 165 -30.87 1.93 18.17
CA GLU A 165 -30.68 1.15 19.39
C GLU A 165 -30.99 1.97 20.66
N PHE A 166 -30.57 3.24 20.69
CA PHE A 166 -30.86 4.12 21.83
C PHE A 166 -32.34 4.53 21.91
N THR A 167 -33.04 4.62 20.77
CA THR A 167 -34.49 4.84 20.75
C THR A 167 -35.22 3.69 21.41
N ARG A 168 -34.79 2.44 21.21
CA ARG A 168 -35.38 1.27 21.89
C ARG A 168 -35.17 1.32 23.40
N LEU A 169 -34.06 1.89 23.85
CA LEU A 169 -33.72 2.06 25.25
C LEU A 169 -34.32 3.33 25.87
N GLY A 170 -34.99 4.19 25.10
CA GLY A 170 -35.50 5.48 25.55
C GLY A 170 -34.43 6.55 25.83
N LEU A 171 -33.19 6.37 25.33
CA LEU A 171 -32.02 7.21 25.65
C LEU A 171 -31.60 8.15 24.50
N ASN A 172 -32.56 8.72 23.78
CA ASN A 172 -32.30 9.56 22.58
C ASN A 172 -31.37 10.76 22.83
N ARG A 173 -31.37 11.33 24.04
CA ARG A 173 -30.52 12.47 24.40
C ARG A 173 -29.05 12.10 24.59
N SER A 174 -28.71 10.82 24.75
CA SER A 174 -27.33 10.35 24.98
C SER A 174 -26.62 9.90 23.70
N VAL A 175 -27.35 9.82 22.57
CA VAL A 175 -26.82 9.31 21.30
C VAL A 175 -25.63 10.14 20.83
N GLY A 176 -25.73 11.47 20.89
CA GLY A 176 -24.66 12.37 20.44
C GLY A 176 -23.37 12.20 21.24
N GLY A 177 -23.47 12.04 22.57
CA GLY A 177 -22.33 11.78 23.44
C GLY A 177 -21.60 10.48 23.12
N VAL A 178 -22.33 9.38 22.96
CA VAL A 178 -21.74 8.08 22.65
C VAL A 178 -21.12 8.08 21.26
N LEU A 179 -21.78 8.70 20.28
CA LEU A 179 -21.25 8.84 18.94
C LEU A 179 -19.95 9.65 18.93
N ALA A 180 -19.91 10.77 19.64
CA ALA A 180 -18.72 11.61 19.76
C ALA A 180 -17.53 10.88 20.40
N LEU A 181 -17.78 10.07 21.44
CA LEU A 181 -16.77 9.23 22.06
C LEU A 181 -16.27 8.14 21.11
N ALA A 182 -17.16 7.46 20.39
CA ALA A 182 -16.77 6.44 19.42
C ALA A 182 -15.94 7.03 18.26
N PHE A 183 -16.32 8.22 17.78
CA PHE A 183 -15.61 8.93 16.73
C PHE A 183 -14.22 9.39 17.18
N SER A 184 -14.13 10.05 18.32
CA SER A 184 -12.85 10.56 18.83
C SER A 184 -11.88 9.44 19.19
N ARG A 185 -12.32 8.39 19.89
CA ARG A 185 -11.41 7.37 20.44
C ARG A 185 -10.94 6.34 19.44
N GLU A 186 -11.79 5.95 18.50
CA GLU A 186 -11.53 4.80 17.62
C GLU A 186 -11.78 5.12 16.15
N LEU A 187 -13.00 5.54 15.79
CA LEU A 187 -13.40 5.55 14.38
C LEU A 187 -12.64 6.58 13.55
N SER A 188 -12.47 7.82 14.02
CA SER A 188 -11.81 8.85 13.21
C SER A 188 -10.34 8.52 12.93
N PRO A 189 -9.49 8.18 13.92
CA PRO A 189 -8.10 7.79 13.68
C PRO A 189 -7.97 6.56 12.77
N VAL A 190 -8.77 5.53 12.99
CA VAL A 190 -8.69 4.26 12.25
C VAL A 190 -9.18 4.42 10.82
N VAL A 191 -10.31 5.09 10.60
CA VAL A 191 -10.84 5.33 9.23
C VAL A 191 -9.87 6.17 8.40
N THR A 192 -9.30 7.23 8.98
CA THR A 192 -8.29 8.02 8.27
C THR A 192 -7.03 7.21 7.97
N ALA A 193 -6.54 6.42 8.92
CA ALA A 193 -5.40 5.54 8.69
C ALA A 193 -5.64 4.52 7.56
N ILE A 194 -6.82 3.90 7.51
CA ILE A 194 -7.17 2.92 6.46
C ILE A 194 -7.13 3.58 5.07
N VAL A 195 -7.76 4.76 4.92
CA VAL A 195 -7.79 5.49 3.64
C VAL A 195 -6.39 5.93 3.22
N VAL A 196 -5.60 6.46 4.16
CA VAL A 196 -4.22 6.91 3.90
C VAL A 196 -3.30 5.73 3.57
N ALA A 197 -3.43 4.60 4.26
CA ALA A 197 -2.68 3.38 3.95
C ALA A 197 -2.95 2.89 2.53
N GLY A 198 -4.23 2.81 2.14
CA GLY A 198 -4.61 2.39 0.80
C GLY A 198 -4.10 3.32 -0.31
N ARG A 199 -4.18 4.64 -0.09
CA ARG A 199 -3.84 5.62 -1.14
C ARG A 199 -2.36 6.01 -1.13
N ILE A 200 -1.89 6.53 0.00
CA ILE A 200 -0.53 7.08 0.15
C ILE A 200 0.47 5.95 0.41
N GLY A 201 0.10 4.97 1.24
CA GLY A 201 0.95 3.79 1.46
C GLY A 201 1.24 3.04 0.16
N SER A 202 0.21 2.78 -0.66
CA SER A 202 0.40 2.20 -2.00
C SER A 202 1.31 3.04 -2.88
N ALA A 203 1.07 4.36 -2.94
CA ALA A 203 1.87 5.26 -3.77
C ALA A 203 3.35 5.26 -3.35
N PHE A 204 3.63 5.25 -2.04
CA PHE A 204 4.99 5.21 -1.52
C PHE A 204 5.70 3.90 -1.85
N ALA A 205 5.02 2.77 -1.66
CA ALA A 205 5.55 1.46 -1.99
C ALA A 205 5.81 1.32 -3.49
N ALA A 206 4.88 1.76 -4.34
CA ALA A 206 5.03 1.72 -5.79
C ALA A 206 6.20 2.59 -6.27
N GLU A 207 6.30 3.84 -5.78
CA GLU A 207 7.41 4.72 -6.16
C GLU A 207 8.76 4.17 -5.76
N LEU A 208 8.92 3.75 -4.50
CA LEU A 208 10.20 3.17 -4.05
C LEU A 208 10.50 1.85 -4.73
N GLY A 209 9.48 1.03 -4.99
CA GLY A 209 9.62 -0.21 -5.73
C GLY A 209 10.12 0.04 -7.15
N THR A 210 9.57 1.06 -7.85
CA THR A 210 10.07 1.43 -9.18
C THR A 210 11.51 1.94 -9.14
N MET A 211 11.85 2.79 -8.16
CA MET A 211 13.22 3.29 -7.99
C MET A 211 14.21 2.17 -7.68
N GLN A 212 13.79 1.18 -6.89
CA GLN A 212 14.60 0.02 -6.55
C GLN A 212 14.84 -0.89 -7.77
N VAL A 213 13.79 -1.18 -8.54
CA VAL A 213 13.87 -2.02 -9.75
C VAL A 213 14.65 -1.33 -10.87
N SER A 214 14.66 0.00 -10.92
CA SER A 214 15.45 0.79 -11.87
C SER A 214 16.85 1.15 -11.37
N GLU A 215 17.34 0.53 -10.30
CA GLU A 215 18.68 0.76 -9.71
C GLU A 215 18.97 2.23 -9.31
N GLN A 216 17.93 3.07 -9.22
CA GLN A 216 18.07 4.47 -8.83
C GLN A 216 18.46 4.59 -7.35
N THR A 217 17.94 3.70 -6.50
CA THR A 217 18.31 3.64 -5.08
C THR A 217 19.80 3.30 -4.89
N ASP A 218 20.35 2.43 -5.74
CA ASP A 218 21.75 2.02 -5.68
C ASP A 218 22.67 3.11 -6.24
N THR A 219 22.22 3.80 -7.29
CA THR A 219 22.90 4.99 -7.82
C THR A 219 23.09 6.06 -6.74
N LEU A 220 22.08 6.31 -5.90
CA LEU A 220 22.19 7.25 -4.78
C LEU A 220 23.28 6.84 -3.77
N ARG A 221 23.44 5.54 -3.49
CA ARG A 221 24.50 5.04 -2.59
C ARG A 221 25.89 5.27 -3.17
N VAL A 222 26.07 5.08 -4.48
CA VAL A 222 27.34 5.33 -5.17
C VAL A 222 27.69 6.82 -5.15
N LEU A 223 26.70 7.71 -5.22
CA LEU A 223 26.86 9.16 -5.07
C LEU A 223 27.11 9.63 -3.61
N GLY A 224 27.27 8.69 -2.67
CA GLY A 224 27.56 9.00 -1.27
C GLY A 224 26.35 9.47 -0.45
N SER A 225 25.14 9.36 -0.99
CA SER A 225 23.90 9.73 -0.30
C SER A 225 23.17 8.49 0.22
N ASP A 226 22.74 8.51 1.48
CA ASP A 226 21.98 7.41 2.05
C ASP A 226 20.52 7.45 1.57
N PRO A 227 20.03 6.43 0.83
CA PRO A 227 18.68 6.43 0.27
C PRO A 227 17.59 6.45 1.34
N VAL A 228 17.85 5.91 2.54
CA VAL A 228 16.88 5.94 3.64
C VAL A 228 16.67 7.37 4.09
N ASP A 229 17.74 8.16 4.18
CA ASP A 229 17.67 9.54 4.66
C ASP A 229 17.01 10.48 3.63
N TYR A 230 17.32 10.26 2.35
CA TYR A 230 16.83 11.12 1.28
C TYR A 230 15.40 10.79 0.84
N LEU A 231 15.00 9.51 0.86
CA LEU A 231 13.70 9.06 0.33
C LEU A 231 12.69 8.71 1.43
N VAL A 232 13.11 8.03 2.50
CA VAL A 232 12.19 7.46 3.49
C VAL A 232 11.87 8.47 4.59
N THR A 233 12.88 9.08 5.22
CA THR A 233 12.71 10.06 6.30
C THR A 233 11.69 11.19 5.98
N PRO A 234 11.77 11.90 4.82
CA PRO A 234 10.82 12.98 4.52
C PRO A 234 9.37 12.49 4.36
N ARG A 235 9.17 11.26 3.87
CA ARG A 235 7.84 10.66 3.72
C ARG A 235 7.23 10.28 5.07
N VAL A 236 8.05 9.76 5.97
CA VAL A 236 7.63 9.42 7.34
C VAL A 236 7.25 10.69 8.09
N LEU A 237 8.07 11.73 8.06
CA LEU A 237 7.74 13.01 8.69
C LEU A 237 6.48 13.66 8.11
N ALA A 238 6.36 13.68 6.78
CA ALA A 238 5.18 14.24 6.11
C ALA A 238 3.89 13.52 6.51
N THR A 239 3.91 12.19 6.60
CA THR A 239 2.72 11.40 7.00
C THR A 239 2.41 11.56 8.48
N CYS A 240 3.40 11.55 9.36
CA CYS A 240 3.21 11.79 10.80
C CYS A 240 2.55 13.13 11.09
N ILE A 241 2.86 14.17 10.30
CA ILE A 241 2.27 15.51 10.46
C ILE A 241 0.89 15.59 9.78
N ALA A 242 0.74 15.01 8.58
CA ALA A 242 -0.51 15.09 7.83
C ALA A 242 -1.65 14.30 8.49
N LEU A 243 -1.38 13.09 8.99
CA LEU A 243 -2.44 12.21 9.50
C LEU A 243 -3.26 12.80 10.66
N PRO A 244 -2.67 13.37 11.73
CA PRO A 244 -3.46 13.96 12.82
C PRO A 244 -4.33 15.13 12.35
N LEU A 245 -3.85 15.94 11.40
CA LEU A 245 -4.66 17.02 10.82
C LEU A 245 -5.84 16.45 10.02
N LEU A 246 -5.62 15.39 9.23
CA LEU A 246 -6.68 14.71 8.50
C LEU A 246 -7.69 14.05 9.45
N THR A 247 -7.23 13.43 10.53
CA THR A 247 -8.09 12.81 11.55
C THR A 247 -9.02 13.83 12.19
N LEU A 248 -8.54 15.03 12.52
CA LEU A 248 -9.37 16.10 13.07
C LEU A 248 -10.45 16.54 12.07
N LEU A 249 -10.09 16.73 10.81
CA LEU A 249 -11.05 17.08 9.76
C LEU A 249 -12.10 15.99 9.52
N CYS A 250 -11.70 14.72 9.58
CA CYS A 250 -12.64 13.59 9.49
C CYS A 250 -13.53 13.46 10.72
N PHE A 251 -13.03 13.81 11.91
CA PHE A 251 -13.84 13.86 13.12
C PHE A 251 -14.93 14.94 13.02
N THR A 252 -14.56 16.17 12.64
CA THR A 252 -15.53 17.27 12.54
C THR A 252 -16.58 16.99 11.46
N LEU A 253 -16.16 16.52 10.29
CA LEU A 253 -17.09 16.22 9.21
C LEU A 253 -17.95 14.98 9.51
N GLY A 254 -17.38 13.94 10.12
CA GLY A 254 -18.12 12.74 10.53
C GLY A 254 -19.19 13.06 11.58
N MET A 255 -18.89 13.95 12.54
CA MET A 255 -19.87 14.44 13.50
C MET A 255 -20.93 15.34 12.85
N ALA A 256 -20.53 16.21 11.92
CA ALA A 256 -21.46 17.08 11.20
C ALA A 256 -22.44 16.28 10.33
N SER A 257 -21.96 15.30 9.57
CA SER A 257 -22.83 14.44 8.75
C SER A 257 -23.79 13.60 9.59
N SER A 258 -23.32 13.14 10.75
CA SER A 258 -24.12 12.41 11.72
C SER A 258 -25.25 13.26 12.29
N ALA A 259 -24.96 14.49 12.70
CA ALA A 259 -25.97 15.40 13.24
C ALA A 259 -27.03 15.77 12.19
N LEU A 260 -26.61 16.03 10.94
CA LEU A 260 -27.52 16.32 9.83
C LEU A 260 -28.47 15.14 9.54
N LEU A 261 -27.96 13.91 9.55
CA LEU A 261 -28.79 12.73 9.30
C LEU A 261 -29.77 12.47 10.44
N ALA A 262 -29.34 12.63 11.68
CA ALA A 262 -30.17 12.40 12.84
C ALA A 262 -31.37 13.36 12.92
N ASP A 263 -31.16 14.62 12.53
CA ASP A 263 -32.22 15.61 12.42
C ASP A 263 -33.16 15.30 11.25
N GLY A 264 -32.62 15.08 10.05
CA GLY A 264 -33.41 14.89 8.84
C GLY A 264 -34.22 13.59 8.80
N VAL A 265 -33.72 12.49 9.38
CA VAL A 265 -34.36 11.16 9.30
C VAL A 265 -35.07 10.78 10.60
N TYR A 266 -34.51 11.12 11.74
CA TYR A 266 -35.00 10.65 13.05
C TYR A 266 -35.65 11.75 13.89
N GLY A 267 -35.67 13.00 13.41
CA GLY A 267 -36.27 14.13 14.11
C GLY A 267 -35.56 14.49 15.42
N VAL A 268 -34.31 14.06 15.60
CA VAL A 268 -33.51 14.43 16.77
C VAL A 268 -32.78 15.72 16.47
N SER A 269 -33.16 16.80 17.14
CA SER A 269 -32.58 18.13 16.91
C SER A 269 -31.04 18.11 17.00
N ILE A 270 -30.39 18.73 16.02
CA ILE A 270 -28.93 18.91 15.95
C ILE A 270 -28.36 19.46 17.25
N ASN A 271 -29.05 20.41 17.88
CA ASN A 271 -28.59 21.04 19.13
C ASN A 271 -28.48 20.03 20.28
N ILE A 272 -29.40 19.07 20.37
CA ILE A 272 -29.37 18.03 21.41
C ILE A 272 -28.16 17.12 21.20
N ILE A 273 -27.86 16.77 19.94
CA ILE A 273 -26.74 15.91 19.60
C ILE A 273 -25.41 16.59 19.88
N LEU A 274 -25.26 17.85 19.45
CA LEU A 274 -24.03 18.61 19.66
C LEU A 274 -23.79 18.93 21.14
N ASP A 275 -24.84 19.31 21.88
CA ASP A 275 -24.73 19.56 23.32
C ASP A 275 -24.39 18.27 24.10
N SER A 276 -25.01 17.14 23.73
CA SER A 276 -24.67 15.82 24.28
C SER A 276 -23.23 15.41 23.96
N ALA A 277 -22.78 15.66 22.72
CA ALA A 277 -21.41 15.41 22.29
C ALA A 277 -20.40 16.26 23.09
N GLN A 278 -20.66 17.56 23.23
CA GLN A 278 -19.80 18.48 23.97
C GLN A 278 -19.71 18.12 25.46
N ARG A 279 -20.80 17.67 26.07
CA ARG A 279 -20.80 17.22 27.47
C ARG A 279 -20.05 15.90 27.68
N ALA A 280 -20.05 15.02 26.69
CA ALA A 280 -19.37 13.72 26.78
C ALA A 280 -17.88 13.79 26.45
N LEU A 281 -17.48 14.60 25.47
CA LEU A 281 -16.10 14.75 25.01
C LEU A 281 -15.23 15.40 26.09
N ARG A 282 -14.10 14.76 26.40
CA ARG A 282 -13.02 15.38 27.16
C ARG A 282 -11.91 15.82 26.21
N SER A 283 -11.16 16.86 26.59
CA SER A 283 -9.98 17.31 25.83
C SER A 283 -8.96 16.18 25.64
N TRP A 284 -8.87 15.26 26.60
CA TRP A 284 -8.02 14.07 26.51
C TRP A 284 -8.40 13.14 25.36
N ASP A 285 -9.68 13.00 25.03
CA ASP A 285 -10.12 12.12 23.94
C ASP A 285 -9.57 12.61 22.60
N ILE A 286 -9.60 13.93 22.35
CA ILE A 286 -9.07 14.55 21.13
C ILE A 286 -7.54 14.45 21.08
N ILE A 287 -6.84 14.73 22.18
CA ILE A 287 -5.38 14.64 22.24
C ILE A 287 -4.94 13.18 21.99
N SER A 288 -5.60 12.21 22.61
CA SER A 288 -5.31 10.79 22.41
C SER A 288 -5.51 10.35 20.95
N ALA A 289 -6.54 10.86 20.28
CA ALA A 289 -6.80 10.63 18.86
C ALA A 289 -5.69 11.19 17.95
N MET A 290 -5.17 12.38 18.27
CA MET A 290 -4.05 12.99 17.54
C MET A 290 -2.75 12.19 17.73
N ILE A 291 -2.47 11.73 18.96
CA ILE A 291 -1.28 10.91 19.22
C ILE A 291 -1.40 9.55 18.50
N LYS A 292 -2.55 8.89 18.57
CA LYS A 292 -2.82 7.64 17.84
C LYS A 292 -2.59 7.80 16.34
N SER A 293 -3.21 8.81 15.73
CA SER A 293 -3.09 9.06 14.29
C SER A 293 -1.66 9.38 13.85
N GLN A 294 -0.87 10.06 14.68
CA GLN A 294 0.56 10.26 14.43
C GLN A 294 1.33 8.92 14.41
N VAL A 295 1.05 8.03 15.36
CA VAL A 295 1.66 6.68 15.39
C VAL A 295 1.23 5.86 14.16
N PHE A 296 -0.03 5.91 13.77
CA PHE A 296 -0.52 5.24 12.56
C PHE A 296 0.18 5.76 11.31
N GLY A 297 0.42 7.07 11.21
CA GLY A 297 1.16 7.66 10.09
C GLY A 297 2.61 7.17 10.01
N ALA A 298 3.28 7.04 11.16
CA ALA A 298 4.60 6.46 11.24
C ALA A 298 4.62 5.01 10.76
N ILE A 299 3.68 4.18 11.25
CA ILE A 299 3.59 2.76 10.88
C ILE A 299 3.34 2.62 9.37
N ILE A 300 2.35 3.34 8.83
CA ILE A 300 1.99 3.27 7.41
C ILE A 300 3.20 3.62 6.54
N SER A 301 3.84 4.76 6.80
CA SER A 301 4.96 5.22 5.98
C SER A 301 6.19 4.33 6.08
N ILE A 302 6.55 3.87 7.28
CA ILE A 302 7.70 2.99 7.49
C ILE A 302 7.46 1.64 6.79
N VAL A 303 6.30 1.01 7.01
CA VAL A 303 5.96 -0.28 6.39
C VAL A 303 5.94 -0.15 4.87
N SER A 304 5.26 0.87 4.33
CA SER A 304 5.17 1.07 2.88
C SER A 304 6.53 1.34 2.24
N CYS A 305 7.37 2.14 2.88
CA CYS A 305 8.72 2.40 2.37
C CYS A 305 9.61 1.16 2.46
N ALA A 306 9.53 0.38 3.54
CA ALA A 306 10.29 -0.85 3.70
C ALA A 306 9.95 -1.89 2.62
N TRP A 307 8.67 -2.06 2.30
CA TRP A 307 8.24 -2.95 1.21
C TRP A 307 8.65 -2.41 -0.16
N GLY A 308 8.64 -1.10 -0.36
CA GLY A 308 9.15 -0.47 -1.59
C GLY A 308 10.65 -0.72 -1.82
N VAL A 309 11.50 -0.46 -0.83
CA VAL A 309 12.97 -0.62 -0.99
C VAL A 309 13.43 -2.09 -1.03
N THR A 310 12.59 -3.03 -0.59
CA THR A 310 12.87 -4.49 -0.66
C THR A 310 12.16 -5.17 -1.83
N THR A 311 11.64 -4.39 -2.78
CA THR A 311 10.98 -4.88 -3.99
C THR A 311 12.00 -5.50 -4.94
N LEU A 312 11.66 -6.67 -5.49
CA LEU A 312 12.44 -7.44 -6.45
C LEU A 312 11.52 -7.94 -7.56
N GLY A 313 12.05 -8.20 -8.76
CA GLY A 313 11.29 -8.88 -9.82
C GLY A 313 10.50 -7.98 -10.77
N GLY A 314 11.04 -6.80 -11.12
CA GLY A 314 10.48 -5.97 -12.18
C GLY A 314 9.13 -5.32 -11.83
N ALA A 315 8.37 -4.92 -12.84
CA ALA A 315 7.05 -4.28 -12.68
C ALA A 315 6.04 -5.17 -11.94
N LYS A 316 6.10 -6.49 -12.12
CA LYS A 316 5.23 -7.44 -11.39
C LYS A 316 5.53 -7.40 -9.89
N GLY A 317 6.81 -7.42 -9.52
CA GLY A 317 7.25 -7.32 -8.13
C GLY A 317 6.83 -6.03 -7.44
N VAL A 318 6.79 -4.90 -8.18
CA VAL A 318 6.28 -3.62 -7.66
C VAL A 318 4.81 -3.74 -7.28
N GLY A 319 3.98 -4.35 -8.14
CA GLY A 319 2.56 -4.57 -7.85
C GLY A 319 2.34 -5.43 -6.59
N GLU A 320 3.02 -6.57 -6.50
CA GLU A 320 2.93 -7.49 -5.35
C GLU A 320 3.43 -6.86 -4.04
N SER A 321 4.51 -6.06 -4.11
CA SER A 321 5.04 -5.38 -2.95
C SER A 321 4.14 -4.23 -2.50
N THR A 322 3.48 -3.56 -3.44
CA THR A 322 2.50 -2.50 -3.15
C THR A 322 1.27 -3.04 -2.41
N THR A 323 0.69 -4.15 -2.88
CA THR A 323 -0.48 -4.75 -2.22
C THR A 323 -0.11 -5.31 -0.84
N SER A 324 1.03 -5.99 -0.74
CA SER A 324 1.52 -6.53 0.53
C SER A 324 1.82 -5.43 1.55
N ALA A 325 2.39 -4.30 1.10
CA ALA A 325 2.64 -3.14 1.94
C ALA A 325 1.36 -2.61 2.59
N VAL A 326 0.29 -2.46 1.81
CA VAL A 326 -1.00 -1.97 2.32
C VAL A 326 -1.55 -2.93 3.37
N VAL A 327 -1.63 -4.22 3.04
CA VAL A 327 -2.19 -5.23 3.98
C VAL A 327 -1.42 -5.24 5.30
N ILE A 328 -0.09 -5.25 5.25
CA ILE A 328 0.74 -5.29 6.44
C ILE A 328 0.65 -3.98 7.22
N SER A 329 0.56 -2.84 6.53
CA SER A 329 0.35 -1.55 7.21
C SER A 329 -0.99 -1.51 7.94
N LEU A 330 -2.07 -2.05 7.35
CA LEU A 330 -3.39 -2.12 7.99
C LEU A 330 -3.39 -3.03 9.22
N VAL A 331 -2.76 -4.21 9.11
CA VAL A 331 -2.59 -5.11 10.26
C VAL A 331 -1.77 -4.43 11.36
N GLY A 332 -0.68 -3.74 11.00
CA GLY A 332 0.12 -2.97 11.95
C GLY A 332 -0.66 -1.85 12.63
N VAL A 333 -1.51 -1.13 11.89
CA VAL A 333 -2.41 -0.10 12.43
C VAL A 333 -3.39 -0.69 13.44
N PHE A 334 -4.04 -1.83 13.15
CA PHE A 334 -4.95 -2.46 14.09
C PHE A 334 -4.27 -2.97 15.37
N ILE A 335 -3.07 -3.54 15.24
CA ILE A 335 -2.29 -3.98 16.41
C ILE A 335 -1.90 -2.76 17.27
N ALA A 336 -1.45 -1.68 16.63
CA ALA A 336 -1.10 -0.45 17.34
C ALA A 336 -2.33 0.23 17.96
N ASP A 337 -3.48 0.20 17.29
CA ASP A 337 -4.73 0.75 17.82
C ASP A 337 -5.14 0.03 19.11
N PHE A 338 -5.13 -1.31 19.09
CA PHE A 338 -5.38 -2.11 20.29
C PHE A 338 -4.40 -1.77 21.42
N ALA A 339 -3.10 -1.72 21.13
CA ALA A 339 -2.07 -1.43 22.13
C ALA A 339 -2.22 -0.02 22.72
N LEU A 340 -2.48 0.99 21.88
CA LEU A 340 -2.66 2.37 22.32
C LEU A 340 -3.98 2.59 23.07
N SER A 341 -5.07 1.95 22.62
CA SER A 341 -6.34 1.96 23.36
C SER A 341 -6.18 1.36 24.74
N TYR A 342 -5.46 0.24 24.85
CA TYR A 342 -5.17 -0.38 26.13
C TYR A 342 -4.40 0.58 27.05
N VAL A 343 -3.31 1.19 26.57
CA VAL A 343 -2.49 2.12 27.37
C VAL A 343 -3.24 3.40 27.77
N PHE A 344 -4.02 3.99 26.87
CA PHE A 344 -4.70 5.27 27.13
C PHE A 344 -5.97 5.13 27.97
N PHE A 345 -6.70 4.02 27.88
CA PHE A 345 -8.00 3.84 28.54
C PHE A 345 -8.01 2.83 29.70
N GLN A 346 -6.86 2.21 30.02
CA GLN A 346 -6.70 1.34 31.20
C GLN A 346 -7.21 1.98 32.51
N GLY A 347 -6.97 3.28 32.70
CA GLY A 347 -7.33 3.98 33.94
C GLY A 347 -8.83 4.10 34.24
N ALA A 348 -9.71 3.88 33.25
CA ALA A 348 -11.15 3.86 33.48
C ALA A 348 -11.66 2.50 34.02
N GLY A 349 -10.93 1.41 33.75
CA GLY A 349 -11.28 0.06 34.19
C GLY A 349 -10.98 -0.19 35.67
N ASP A 350 -9.95 0.45 36.23
CA ASP A 350 -9.57 0.31 37.63
C ASP A 350 -10.65 0.81 38.60
N GLN A 351 -11.45 1.81 38.19
CA GLN A 351 -12.60 2.28 38.96
C GLN A 351 -13.68 1.19 39.11
N LEU A 352 -13.82 0.31 38.12
CA LEU A 352 -14.79 -0.78 38.13
C LEU A 352 -14.26 -1.98 38.92
N LYS A 353 -12.94 -2.22 38.86
CA LYS A 353 -12.25 -3.24 39.65
C LYS A 353 -12.18 -2.90 41.15
N ASN A 354 -12.17 -1.62 41.49
CA ASN A 354 -12.22 -1.14 42.88
C ASN A 354 -13.64 -1.04 43.45
N CYS A 355 -14.68 -1.22 42.63
CA CYS A 355 -16.09 -1.23 43.04
C CYS A 355 -16.69 -2.64 43.17
N ILE A 356 -15.93 -3.69 42.83
CA ILE A 356 -16.28 -5.11 43.01
C ILE A 356 -15.47 -5.66 44.18
#